data_AF-A0A944J2X3-F1
#
_entry.id   AF-A0A944J2X3-F1
#
_cell.length_a   1.000
_cell.length_b   1.000
_cell.length_c   1.000
_cell.angle_alpha   90.00
_cell.angle_beta   90.00
_cell.angle_gamma   90.00
#
_symmetry.space_group_name_H-M   'P 1'
#
loop_
_entity.id
_entity.type
_entity.pdbx_description
1 polymer ?
#
loop_
_entity_poly.entity_id
_entity_poly.type
_entity_poly.pdbx_seq_one_letter_code
_entity_poly.pdbx_strand_id
1 'polypeptide(L)'
;MLARTVPQTAEVSNWSTAWIGLDLMLAAGLTGTGVLLRKGDPRVSPVAAATAALLVMDAWFDVTTSAGSGGQGMALLLAAGAELPLALACAVVAARQSA
;
A
#
# COMPACT_ATOMS: atom_id res chain seq x y z
N MET A 1 -9.43 13.98 -20.21
CA MET A 1 -8.61 13.96 -21.46
C MET A 1 -7.47 12.93 -21.40
N LEU A 2 -6.78 12.76 -20.27
CA LEU A 2 -5.72 11.73 -20.11
C LEU A 2 -6.16 10.30 -20.46
N ALA A 3 -7.35 9.88 -20.05
CA ALA A 3 -7.86 8.52 -20.32
C ALA A 3 -8.02 8.18 -21.81
N ARG A 4 -8.05 9.18 -22.72
CA ARG A 4 -8.15 8.96 -24.17
C ARG A 4 -6.80 9.00 -24.89
N THR A 5 -5.76 9.52 -24.25
CA THR A 5 -4.44 9.75 -24.86
C THR A 5 -3.38 8.76 -24.37
N VAL A 6 -3.64 8.05 -23.27
CA VAL A 6 -2.73 7.03 -22.72
C VAL A 6 -2.97 5.68 -23.41
N PRO A 7 -1.91 4.98 -23.86
CA PRO A 7 -2.01 3.64 -24.42
C PRO A 7 -2.72 2.67 -23.47
N GLN A 8 -3.56 1.78 -24.02
CA GLN A 8 -4.28 0.77 -23.22
C GLN A 8 -3.34 -0.31 -22.65
N THR A 9 -2.18 -0.49 -23.25
CA THR A 9 -1.15 -1.44 -22.82
C THR A 9 0.21 -0.76 -22.78
N ALA A 10 1.02 -1.13 -21.80
CA ALA A 10 2.39 -0.66 -21.66
C ALA A 10 3.27 -1.85 -21.27
N GLU A 11 4.40 -2.01 -21.96
CA GLU A 11 5.44 -2.94 -21.52
C GLU A 11 6.34 -2.25 -20.49
N VAL A 12 6.47 -2.88 -19.33
CA VAL A 12 7.24 -2.34 -18.21
C VAL A 12 8.50 -3.19 -18.02
N SER A 13 9.66 -2.56 -18.17
CA SER A 13 10.94 -3.20 -17.84
C SER A 13 11.09 -3.36 -16.33
N ASN A 14 11.70 -4.46 -15.87
CA ASN A 14 11.95 -4.77 -14.46
C ASN A 14 10.67 -4.87 -13.59
N TRP A 15 9.58 -5.38 -14.16
CA TRP A 15 8.29 -5.55 -13.46
C TRP A 15 8.43 -6.21 -12.09
N SER A 16 9.13 -7.35 -12.00
CA SER A 16 9.35 -8.05 -10.73
C SER A 16 10.11 -7.21 -9.71
N THR A 17 11.09 -6.41 -10.14
CA THR A 17 11.86 -5.55 -9.24
C THR A 17 11.01 -4.42 -8.67
N ALA A 18 10.08 -3.87 -9.46
CA ALA A 18 9.15 -2.85 -8.98
C ALA A 18 8.26 -3.38 -7.85
N TRP A 19 7.71 -4.59 -8.01
CA TRP A 19 6.92 -5.26 -6.96
C TRP A 19 7.73 -5.55 -5.71
N ILE A 20 8.92 -6.14 -5.85
CA ILE A 20 9.80 -6.40 -4.70
C ILE A 20 10.13 -5.09 -3.97
N GLY A 21 10.36 -4.00 -4.71
CA GLY A 21 10.60 -2.68 -4.11
C GLY A 21 9.43 -2.18 -3.28
N LEU A 22 8.20 -2.29 -3.80
CA LEU A 22 6.98 -1.91 -3.10
C LEU A 22 6.76 -2.75 -1.84
N ASP A 23 6.91 -4.07 -1.94
CA ASP A 23 6.80 -5.01 -0.81
C ASP A 23 7.80 -4.67 0.30
N LEU A 24 9.05 -4.38 -0.06
CA LEU A 24 10.09 -4.00 0.89
C LEU A 24 9.76 -2.68 1.59
N MET A 25 9.22 -1.70 0.86
CA MET A 25 8.79 -0.42 1.45
C MET A 25 7.61 -0.60 2.41
N LEU A 26 6.64 -1.44 2.06
CA LEU A 26 5.51 -1.78 2.94
C LEU A 26 5.98 -2.52 4.19
N ALA A 27 6.83 -3.53 4.03
CA ALA A 27 7.40 -4.28 5.15
C ALA A 27 8.20 -3.37 6.09
N ALA A 28 9.01 -2.46 5.54
CA ALA A 28 9.75 -1.47 6.31
C ALA A 28 8.82 -0.48 7.03
N GLY A 29 7.77 0.00 6.36
CA GLY A 29 6.76 0.90 6.93
C GLY A 29 5.98 0.27 8.08
N LEU A 30 5.47 -0.95 7.89
CA LEU A 30 4.76 -1.72 8.92
C LEU A 30 5.66 -2.06 10.11
N THR A 31 6.87 -2.55 9.84
CA THR A 31 7.85 -2.86 10.90
C THR A 31 8.24 -1.60 11.66
N GLY A 32 8.54 -0.51 10.94
CA GLY A 32 8.85 0.80 11.54
C GLY A 32 7.70 1.31 12.39
N THR A 33 6.47 1.27 11.88
CA THR A 33 5.25 1.65 12.61
C THR A 33 5.10 0.83 13.89
N GLY A 34 5.22 -0.50 13.81
CA GLY A 34 5.11 -1.39 14.98
C GLY A 34 6.22 -1.18 16.02
N VAL A 35 7.47 -0.96 15.58
CA VAL A 35 8.60 -0.70 16.47
C VAL A 35 8.47 0.65 17.16
N LEU A 36 8.13 1.71 16.43
CA LEU A 36 7.95 3.06 16.99
C LEU A 36 6.75 3.11 17.93
N LEU A 37 5.64 2.44 17.56
CA LEU A 37 4.46 2.31 18.41
C LEU A 37 4.80 1.61 19.74
N ARG A 38 5.56 0.52 19.71
CA ARG A 38 6.02 -0.19 20.92
C ARG A 38 6.95 0.66 21.78
N LYS A 39 7.75 1.53 21.17
CA LYS A 39 8.66 2.44 21.89
C LYS A 39 7.96 3.69 22.42
N GLY A 40 6.71 3.95 22.02
CA GLY A 40 6.02 5.21 22.34
C GLY A 40 6.67 6.44 21.68
N ASP A 41 7.36 6.24 20.55
CA ASP A 41 8.08 7.33 19.86
C ASP A 41 7.09 8.22 19.08
N PRO A 42 7.10 9.55 19.26
CA PRO A 42 6.21 10.46 18.53
C PRO A 42 6.37 10.42 17.01
N ARG A 43 7.52 9.93 16.50
CA ARG A 43 7.75 9.74 15.05
C ARG A 43 6.87 8.65 14.45
N VAL A 44 6.16 7.86 15.25
CA VAL A 44 5.22 6.86 14.75
C VAL A 44 4.11 7.49 13.89
N SER A 45 3.69 8.73 14.18
CA SER A 45 2.59 9.36 13.45
C SER A 45 2.89 9.52 11.94
N PRO A 46 3.96 10.23 11.53
CA PRO A 46 4.28 10.39 10.11
C PRO A 46 4.63 9.05 9.42
N VAL A 47 5.27 8.11 10.12
CA VAL A 47 5.61 6.79 9.57
C VAL A 47 4.35 5.95 9.33
N ALA A 48 3.41 5.96 10.27
CA ALA A 48 2.14 5.24 10.13
C ALA A 48 1.26 5.88 9.04
N ALA A 49 1.23 7.21 8.94
CA ALA A 49 0.51 7.90 7.86
C ALA A 49 1.09 7.56 6.47
N ALA A 50 2.42 7.56 6.33
CA ALA A 50 3.07 7.16 5.08
C ALA A 50 2.80 5.68 4.73
N THR A 51 2.86 4.79 5.72
CA THR A 51 2.56 3.36 5.54
C THR A 51 1.10 3.14 5.13
N ALA A 52 0.16 3.87 5.72
CA ALA A 52 -1.25 3.82 5.34
C ALA A 52 -1.47 4.25 3.88
N ALA A 53 -0.83 5.35 3.46
CA ALA A 53 -0.91 5.82 2.08
C ALA A 53 -0.32 4.80 1.09
N LEU A 54 0.81 4.17 1.44
CA LEU A 54 1.42 3.11 0.62
C LEU A 54 0.49 1.89 0.48
N LEU A 55 -0.14 1.43 1.56
CA LEU A 55 -1.09 0.30 1.51
C LEU A 55 -2.32 0.59 0.64
N VAL A 56 -2.83 1.83 0.64
CA VAL A 56 -3.94 2.21 -0.24
C VAL A 56 -3.50 2.21 -1.71
N MET A 57 -2.29 2.72 -1.98
CA MET A 57 -1.73 2.72 -3.33
C MET A 57 -1.46 1.30 -3.84
N ASP A 58 -0.97 0.42 -2.98
CA ASP A 58 -0.73 -1.00 -3.24
C ASP A 58 -2.03 -1.71 -3.63
N ALA A 59 -3.08 -1.60 -2.80
CA ALA A 59 -4.41 -2.15 -3.09
C ALA A 59 -5.00 -1.65 -4.41
N TRP A 60 -4.82 -0.36 -4.69
CA TRP A 60 -5.23 0.21 -5.98
C TRP A 60 -4.46 -0.43 -7.14
N PHE A 61 -3.13 -0.59 -7.00
CA PHE A 61 -2.27 -1.13 -8.04
C PHE A 61 -2.56 -2.61 -8.30
N ASP A 62 -2.74 -3.42 -7.26
CA ASP A 62 -3.10 -4.83 -7.35
C ASP A 62 -4.42 -5.04 -8.08
N VAL A 63 -5.46 -4.29 -7.70
CA VAL A 63 -6.78 -4.40 -8.33
C VAL A 63 -6.75 -3.94 -9.79
N THR A 64 -6.01 -2.86 -10.10
CA THR A 64 -5.97 -2.32 -11.47
C THR A 64 -5.10 -3.15 -12.40
N THR A 65 -4.01 -3.76 -11.91
CA THR A 65 -3.10 -4.58 -12.74
C THR A 65 -3.58 -6.02 -12.90
N SER A 66 -4.41 -6.51 -11.98
CA SER A 66 -5.04 -7.83 -12.08
C SER A 66 -6.33 -7.85 -12.91
N ALA A 67 -6.86 -6.69 -13.31
CA ALA A 67 -8.12 -6.57 -14.03
C ALA A 67 -8.13 -7.40 -15.33
N GLY A 68 -9.13 -8.27 -15.50
CA GLY A 68 -9.23 -9.15 -16.67
C GLY A 68 -8.32 -10.39 -16.65
N SER A 69 -7.55 -10.59 -15.59
CA SER A 69 -6.78 -11.81 -15.34
C SER A 69 -7.53 -12.77 -14.41
N GLY A 70 -7.11 -14.05 -14.36
CA GLY A 70 -7.64 -15.02 -13.39
C GLY A 70 -7.36 -14.67 -11.92
N GLY A 71 -6.44 -13.74 -11.67
CA GLY A 71 -6.06 -13.29 -10.32
C GLY A 71 -6.94 -12.18 -9.74
N GLN A 72 -7.85 -11.60 -10.52
CA GLN A 72 -8.63 -10.41 -10.10
C GLN A 72 -9.43 -10.64 -8.81
N GLY A 73 -10.04 -11.82 -8.66
CA GLY A 73 -10.79 -12.14 -7.44
C GLY A 73 -9.92 -12.20 -6.19
N MET A 74 -8.69 -12.71 -6.33
CA MET A 74 -7.72 -12.75 -5.22
C MET A 74 -7.22 -11.35 -4.87
N ALA A 75 -6.89 -10.53 -5.87
CA ALA A 75 -6.47 -9.13 -5.66
C ALA A 75 -7.55 -8.32 -4.92
N LEU A 76 -8.82 -8.45 -5.31
CA LEU A 76 -9.93 -7.81 -4.60
C LEU A 76 -10.09 -8.31 -3.16
N LEU A 77 -9.90 -9.61 -2.94
CA LEU A 77 -9.97 -10.21 -1.60
C LEU A 77 -8.84 -9.68 -0.71
N LEU A 78 -7.61 -9.59 -1.21
CA LEU A 78 -6.46 -9.07 -0.47
C LEU A 78 -6.60 -7.57 -0.21
N ALA A 79 -7.01 -6.80 -1.21
CA ALA A 79 -7.30 -5.37 -1.06
C ALA A 79 -8.32 -5.11 0.05
N ALA A 80 -9.46 -5.78 0.00
CA ALA A 80 -10.53 -5.58 0.98
C ALA A 80 -10.22 -6.22 2.34
N GLY A 81 -9.54 -7.37 2.36
CA GLY A 81 -9.36 -8.21 3.55
C GLY A 81 -8.07 -7.96 4.32
N ALA A 82 -7.02 -7.43 3.67
CA ALA A 82 -5.70 -7.24 4.28
C ALA A 82 -5.20 -5.80 4.12
N GLU A 83 -5.06 -5.30 2.90
CA GLU A 83 -4.37 -4.03 2.64
C GLU A 83 -5.14 -2.83 3.19
N LEU A 84 -6.43 -2.69 2.85
CA LEU A 84 -7.25 -1.59 3.36
C LEU A 84 -7.44 -1.66 4.89
N PRO A 85 -7.71 -2.82 5.51
CA PRO A 85 -7.73 -2.94 6.97
C PRO A 85 -6.42 -2.51 7.64
N LEU A 86 -5.26 -2.92 7.07
CA LEU A 86 -3.95 -2.51 7.58
C LEU A 86 -3.73 -1.00 7.39
N ALA A 87 -4.17 -0.44 6.26
CA ALA A 87 -4.08 0.99 5.99
C ALA A 87 -4.88 1.79 7.01
N LEU A 88 -6.11 1.35 7.30
CA LEU A 88 -6.96 1.94 8.33
C LEU A 88 -6.31 1.84 9.71
N ALA A 89 -5.75 0.69 10.08
CA ALA A 89 -5.04 0.53 11.34
C ALA A 89 -3.86 1.52 11.46
N CYS A 90 -3.06 1.67 10.41
CA CYS A 90 -1.96 2.62 10.38
C CYS A 90 -2.44 4.08 10.46
N ALA A 91 -3.52 4.43 9.74
CA ALA A 91 -4.12 5.76 9.80
C ALA A 91 -4.67 6.09 11.19
N VAL A 92 -5.30 5.13 11.87
CA VAL A 92 -5.76 5.28 13.26
C VAL A 92 -4.58 5.49 14.20
N VAL A 93 -3.49 4.72 14.06
CA VAL A 93 -2.28 4.93 14.85
C VAL A 93 -1.72 6.34 14.63
N ALA A 94 -1.66 6.79 13.37
CA ALA A 94 -1.20 8.13 13.05
C ALA A 94 -2.06 9.22 13.70
N ALA A 95 -3.38 9.11 13.57
CA ALA A 95 -4.31 10.08 14.14
C ALA A 95 -4.23 10.16 15.67
N ARG A 96 -4.10 9.01 16.35
CA ARG A 96 -4.05 8.94 17.83
C ARG A 96 -2.77 9.49 18.44
N GLN A 97 -1.67 9.48 17.70
CA GLN A 97 -0.35 9.94 18.16
C GLN A 97 -0.07 11.39 17.74
N SER A 98 -1.04 12.03 17.05
CA SER A 98 -1.00 13.43 16.64
C SER A 98 -1.84 14.34 17.55
N ALA A 99 -2.55 13.76 18.52
CA ALA A 99 -3.41 14.43 19.50
C ALA A 99 -2.75 14.41 20.87
#